data_AF-A0A7J2IPZ9-F1
#
_entry.id   AF-A0A7J2IPZ9-F1
#
_cell.length_a   1.000
_cell.length_b   1.000
_cell.length_c   1.000
_cell.angle_alpha   90.00
_cell.angle_beta   90.00
_cell.angle_gamma   90.00
#
_symmetry.space_group_name_H-M   'P 1'
#
loop_
_entity.id
_entity.type
_entity.pdbx_description
1 polymer ?
#
loop_
_entity_poly.entity_id
_entity_poly.type
_entity_poly.pdbx_seq_one_letter_code
_entity_poly.pdbx_strand_id
1 'polypeptide(L)' 'MIIVLNATPLIYVTKIGFSWIFEKLRELGVKIIVPETVYQEVVTIGKEKEFSDAIIVNEWCLWFYYLIVDWQYL' A
#
# COMPACT_ATOMS: atom_id res chain seq x y z
N MET A 1 16.21 3.86 -2.77
CA MET A 1 15.67 4.52 -1.55
C MET A 1 14.55 3.66 -0.99
N ILE A 2 14.39 3.58 0.34
CA ILE A 2 13.32 2.81 0.98
C ILE A 2 12.44 3.79 1.77
N ILE A 3 11.12 3.70 1.58
CA ILE A 3 10.13 4.42 2.37
C ILE A 3 9.33 3.39 3.16
N VAL A 4 9.25 3.58 4.48
CA VAL A 4 8.39 2.78 5.35
C VAL A 4 7.17 3.62 5.71
N LEU A 5 5.98 3.15 5.37
CA LEU A 5 4.73 3.87 5.65
C LEU A 5 4.07 3.30 6.91
N ASN A 6 3.72 4.19 7.84
CA ASN A 6 2.83 3.85 8.95
C ASN A 6 1.35 4.06 8.55
N ALA A 7 0.41 3.78 9.45
CA ALA A 7 -1.02 3.84 9.16
C ALA A 7 -1.50 5.21 8.66
N THR A 8 -1.11 6.30 9.34
CA THR A 8 -1.65 7.64 9.06
C THR A 8 -1.35 8.17 7.64
N PRO A 9 -0.09 8.27 7.16
CA PRO A 9 0.19 8.73 5.80
C PRO A 9 -0.39 7.77 4.75
N LEU A 10 -0.45 6.46 5.04
CA LEU A 10 -1.08 5.49 4.14
C LEU A 10 -2.57 5.77 3.95
N ILE A 11 -3.30 6.01 5.06
CA ILE A 11 -4.73 6.38 5.04
C ILE A 11 -4.95 7.75 4.39
N TYR A 12 -4.14 8.75 4.74
CA TYR A 12 -4.35 10.11 4.24
C TYR A 12 -4.10 10.20 2.74
N VAL A 13 -3.03 9.58 2.23
CA VAL A 13 -2.73 9.55 0.79
C VAL A 13 -3.87 8.92 0.00
N THR A 14 -4.46 7.83 0.49
CA THR A 14 -5.59 7.19 -0.19
C THR A 14 -6.87 8.00 -0.08
N LYS A 15 -7.19 8.57 1.09
CA LYS A 15 -8.40 9.39 1.29
C LYS A 15 -8.45 10.64 0.43
N ILE A 16 -7.31 11.27 0.17
CA ILE A 16 -7.25 12.46 -0.70
C ILE A 16 -7.18 12.10 -2.20
N GLY A 17 -7.27 10.81 -2.56
CA GLY A 17 -7.22 10.35 -3.95
C GLY A 17 -5.82 10.35 -4.56
N PHE A 18 -4.76 10.34 -3.75
CA PHE A 18 -3.37 10.43 -4.20
C PHE A 18 -2.67 9.06 -4.28
N SER A 19 -3.42 7.96 -4.30
CA SER A 19 -2.87 6.59 -4.40
C SER A 19 -1.96 6.39 -5.63
N TRP A 20 -2.17 7.16 -6.71
CA TRP A 20 -1.31 7.19 -7.90
C TRP A 20 0.17 7.50 -7.61
N ILE A 21 0.47 8.19 -6.49
CA ILE A 21 1.85 8.54 -6.13
C ILE A 21 2.71 7.30 -5.89
N PHE A 22 2.10 6.21 -5.44
CA PHE A 22 2.84 4.98 -5.16
C PHE A 22 3.37 4.32 -6.44
N GLU A 23 2.64 4.44 -7.56
CA GLU A 23 3.11 4.00 -8.87
C GLU A 23 4.29 4.85 -9.34
N LYS A 24 4.21 6.18 -9.17
CA LYS A 24 5.32 7.09 -9.50
C LYS A 24 6.57 6.84 -8.67
N LEU A 25 6.42 6.61 -7.37
CA LEU A 25 7.54 6.24 -6.51
C LEU A 25 8.21 4.94 -6.98
N ARG A 26 7.41 3.96 -7.43
CA ARG A 26 7.92 2.71 -8.00
C ARG A 26 8.67 2.94 -9.32
N GLU A 27 8.14 3.73 -10.25
CA GLU A 27 8.82 4.09 -11.51
C GLU A 27 10.20 4.70 -11.25
N LEU A 28 10.34 5.43 -10.13
CA LEU A 28 11.60 6.03 -9.68
C LEU A 28 12.52 5.05 -8.89
N GLY A 29 12.17 3.77 -8.81
CA GLY A 29 12.94 2.75 -8.10
C GLY A 29 12.88 2.87 -6.58
N VAL A 30 11.86 3.53 -6.02
CA VAL A 30 11.64 3.61 -4.58
C VAL A 30 10.89 2.38 -4.11
N LYS A 31 11.47 1.67 -3.13
CA LYS A 31 10.80 0.54 -2.47
C LYS A 31 9.95 1.06 -1.33
N ILE A 32 8.64 0.78 -1.39
CA ILE A 32 7.72 1.09 -0.30
C ILE A 32 7.52 -0.19 0.53
N ILE A 33 7.62 -0.06 1.85
CA ILE A 33 7.36 -1.14 2.80
C ILE A 33 6.24 -0.69 3.73
N VAL A 34 5.20 -1.51 3.84
CA VAL A 34 4.16 -1.38 4.86
C VAL A 34 4.38 -2.51 5.87
N PRO A 35 4.65 -2.20 7.15
CA PRO A 35 4.78 -3.23 8.18
C PRO A 35 3.51 -4.08 8.28
N GLU A 36 3.66 -5.37 8.60
CA GLU A 36 2.52 -6.29 8.72
C GLU A 36 1.48 -5.79 9.74
N THR A 37 1.91 -5.25 10.87
CA THR A 37 1.02 -4.69 11.89
C THR A 37 0.19 -3.52 11.36
N VAL A 38 0.79 -2.68 10.51
CA VAL A 38 0.10 -1.55 9.85
C VAL A 38 -0.88 -2.07 8.81
N TYR A 39 -0.50 -3.10 8.05
CA TYR A 39 -1.41 -3.75 7.11
C TYR A 39 -2.62 -4.36 7.82
N GLN A 40 -2.41 -5.08 8.94
CA GLN A 40 -3.50 -5.65 9.73
C GLN A 40 -4.45 -4.56 10.26
N GLU A 41 -3.91 -3.47 10.77
CA GLU A 41 -4.72 -2.34 11.26
C GLU A 41 -5.51 -1.67 10.13
N VAL A 42 -4.84 -1.27 9.05
CA VAL A 42 -5.42 -0.42 8.00
C VAL A 42 -6.29 -1.23 7.04
N VAL A 43 -5.87 -2.45 6.69
CA VAL A 43 -6.56 -3.28 5.70
C VAL A 43 -7.49 -4.28 6.37
N THR A 44 -6.99 -5.14 7.25
CA THR A 44 -7.82 -6.22 7.82
C THR A 44 -8.92 -5.64 8.71
N ILE A 45 -8.55 -4.91 9.76
CA ILE A 45 -9.51 -4.29 10.68
C ILE A 45 -10.28 -3.17 9.97
N GLY A 46 -9.63 -2.42 9.08
CA GLY A 46 -10.29 -1.37 8.30
C GLY A 46 -11.44 -1.88 7.43
N LYS A 47 -11.29 -3.05 6.79
CA LYS A 47 -12.36 -3.71 6.03
C LYS A 47 -13.49 -4.21 6.92
N GLU A 48 -13.18 -4.81 8.07
CA GLU A 48 -14.18 -5.23 9.06
C GLU A 48 -15.03 -4.05 9.57
N LYS A 49 -14.43 -2.85 9.61
CA LYS A 49 -15.08 -1.60 10.00
C LYS A 49 -15.64 -0.80 8.82
N GLU A 50 -15.64 -1.37 7.61
CA GLU A 50 -16.18 -0.76 6.39
C GLU A 50 -15.54 0.60 6.01
N PHE A 51 -14.26 0.80 6.36
CA PHE A 51 -13.51 1.98 5.91
C PHE A 51 -13.17 1.86 4.42
N SER A 52 -13.61 2.83 3.62
CA SER A 52 -13.39 2.85 2.17
C SER A 52 -11.91 2.92 1.79
N ASP A 53 -11.08 3.58 2.61
CA ASP A 53 -9.64 3.61 2.41
C ASP A 53 -8.98 2.23 2.52
N ALA A 54 -9.54 1.30 3.30
CA ALA A 54 -9.01 -0.06 3.46
C ALA A 54 -9.09 -0.87 2.16
N ILE A 55 -10.12 -0.64 1.32
CA ILE A 55 -10.26 -1.28 0.01
C ILE A 55 -9.16 -0.79 -0.93
N ILE A 56 -8.97 0.53 -1.02
CA ILE A 56 -7.99 1.17 -1.89
C ILE A 56 -6.56 0.75 -1.50
N VAL A 57 -6.24 0.77 -0.21
CA VAL A 57 -4.92 0.33 0.30
C VAL A 57 -4.67 -1.14 -0.03
N ASN A 58 -5.70 -1.99 0.11
CA ASN A 58 -5.58 -3.41 -0.20
C ASN A 58 -5.31 -3.69 -1.68
N GLU A 59 -6.03 -3.02 -2.59
CA GLU A 59 -5.81 -3.17 -4.03
C GLU A 59 -4.36 -2.84 -4.40
N TRP A 60 -3.85 -1.72 -3.86
CA TRP A 60 -2.47 -1.31 -4.05
C TRP A 60 -1.45 -2.32 -3.48
N CYS A 61 -1.64 -2.78 -2.24
CA CYS A 61 -0.75 -3.75 -1.61
C CYS A 61 -0.70 -5.09 -2.37
N LEU A 62 -1.85 -5.57 -2.83
CA LEU A 62 -1.94 -6.81 -3.61
C LEU A 62 -1.24 -6.67 -4.97
N TRP A 63 -1.43 -5.53 -5.65
CA TRP A 63 -0.70 -5.22 -6.87
C TRP A 63 0.81 -5.30 -6.68
N PHE A 64 1.31 -4.78 -5.57
CA PHE A 64 2.73 -4.89 -5.20
C PHE A 64 3.18 -6.33 -4.95
N TYR A 65 2.36 -7.15 -4.30
CA TYR A 65 2.70 -8.55 -4.03
C TYR A 65 2.85 -9.35 -5.35
N TYR A 66 1.88 -9.25 -6.25
CA TYR A 66 1.94 -9.95 -7.55
C TYR A 66 3.12 -9.48 -8.42
N LEU A 67 3.42 -8.18 -8.43
CA LEU A 67 4.57 -7.65 -9.16
C LEU A 67 5.91 -8.06 -8.56
N ILE A 68 6.05 -8.23 -7.24
CA ILE A 68 7.31 -8.74 -6.66
C ILE A 68 7.50 -10.23 -7.00
N VAL A 69 6.40 -11.00 -7.00
CA VAL A 69 6.43 -12.43 -7.35
C VAL A 69 6.79 -12.61 -8.82
N ASP A 70 6.22 -11.83 -9.75
CA ASP A 70 6.54 -11.93 -11.18
C ASP A 70 8.01 -11.62 -11.51
N TRP A 71 8.67 -10.75 -10.73
CA TRP A 71 10.08 -10.39 -10.91
C TRP A 71 11.07 -11.38 -10.28
N GLN A 72 10.63 -12.32 -9.43
CA GLN A 72 11.50 -13.37 -8.90
C GLN A 72 11.63 -14.59 -9.83
N TYR A 73 10.85 -14.65 -10.92
CA TYR A 73 10.85 -15.74 -11.89
C TYR A 73 11.34 -15.33 -13.30
N LEU A 74 11.97 -14.15 -13.44
CA LEU A 74 12.63 -13.65 -14.65
C LEU A 74 14.11 -13.36 -14.38
#